data_AF-A0A1Q7YAQ8-F1
#
_entry.id   AF-A0A1Q7YAQ8-F1
#
_cell.length_a   1.000
_cell.length_b   1.000
_cell.length_c   1.000
_cell.angle_alpha   90.00
_cell.angle_beta   90.00
_cell.angle_gamma   90.00
#
_symmetry.space_group_name_H-M   'P 1'
#
loop_
_entity.id
_entity.type
_entity.pdbx_description
1 polymer ?
#
loop_
_entity_poly.entity_id
_entity_poly.type
_entity_poly.pdbx_seq_one_letter_code
_entity_poly.pdbx_strand_id
1 'polypeptide(L)'
;MQGIAVSTGSACSSGSLEPSPVIRALGRDDELARGSIRFSFGKDNTDEEVDYVLEVLPRAVENLRKLSPLYQRAMAERACATEPANEGKAKGKSQKSKVRTRLAGVN
;
A
#
# COMPACT_ATOMS: atom_id res chain seq x y z
N MET A 1 -2.72 -8.26 21.13
CA MET A 1 -2.12 -9.24 20.19
C MET A 1 -3.25 -10.02 19.54
N GLN A 2 -3.32 -10.10 18.21
CA GLN A 2 -4.40 -10.82 17.49
C GLN A 2 -4.16 -12.34 17.34
N GLY A 3 -3.12 -12.90 17.97
CA GLY A 3 -2.84 -14.34 17.98
C GLY A 3 -2.10 -14.89 16.74
N ILE A 4 -1.64 -14.04 15.83
CA ILE A 4 -0.96 -14.45 14.58
C ILE A 4 0.55 -14.23 14.74
N ALA A 5 1.35 -15.30 14.58
CA ALA A 5 2.80 -15.23 14.61
C ALA A 5 3.37 -15.11 13.19
N VAL A 6 4.19 -14.08 12.97
CA VAL A 6 4.84 -13.81 11.66
C VAL A 6 6.29 -13.39 11.85
N SER A 7 7.07 -13.54 10.79
CA SER A 7 8.41 -12.97 10.70
C SER A 7 8.35 -11.77 9.75
N THR A 8 8.99 -10.65 10.11
CA THR A 8 9.29 -9.62 9.10
C THR A 8 10.41 -10.16 8.22
N GLY A 9 10.40 -9.88 6.91
CA GLY A 9 11.41 -10.39 5.97
C GLY A 9 12.85 -10.16 6.45
N SER A 10 13.80 -10.89 5.86
CA SER A 10 15.16 -11.25 6.35
C SER A 10 16.05 -10.21 7.08
N ALA A 11 15.62 -8.97 7.25
CA ALA A 11 16.22 -7.95 8.12
C ALA A 11 15.92 -8.17 9.62
N CYS A 12 15.19 -9.23 9.99
CA CYS A 12 14.91 -9.51 11.39
C CYS A 12 16.13 -10.12 12.09
N SER A 13 16.78 -9.32 12.96
CA SER A 13 17.64 -9.73 14.08
C SER A 13 19.18 -9.75 13.93
N SER A 14 19.81 -8.69 13.40
CA SER A 14 21.28 -8.51 13.61
C SER A 14 21.80 -7.07 13.77
N GLY A 15 20.91 -6.07 13.92
CA GLY A 15 21.33 -4.67 14.10
C GLY A 15 21.80 -3.97 12.80
N SER A 16 21.75 -4.66 11.66
CA SER A 16 22.00 -4.05 10.36
C SER A 16 20.75 -3.35 9.82
N LEU A 17 20.90 -2.09 9.39
CA LEU A 17 19.83 -1.29 8.77
C LEU A 17 19.54 -1.70 7.31
N GLU A 18 20.26 -2.70 6.81
CA GLU A 18 20.22 -3.13 5.41
C GLU A 18 18.98 -3.96 5.10
N PRO A 19 18.29 -3.66 3.98
CA PRO A 19 17.10 -4.39 3.55
C PRO A 19 17.43 -5.79 3.03
N SER A 20 16.39 -6.62 2.88
CA SER A 20 16.54 -7.99 2.41
C SER A 20 17.24 -8.07 1.03
N PRO A 21 18.39 -8.76 0.92
CA PRO A 21 19.06 -8.96 -0.36
C PRO A 21 18.18 -9.69 -1.39
N VAL A 22 17.30 -10.57 -0.91
CA VAL A 22 16.37 -11.34 -1.75
C VAL A 22 15.31 -10.41 -2.35
N ILE A 23 14.68 -9.56 -1.53
CA ILE A 23 13.65 -8.63 -2.03
C ILE A 23 14.27 -7.60 -2.98
N ARG A 24 15.52 -7.17 -2.73
CA ARG A 24 16.27 -6.30 -3.64
C ARG A 24 16.58 -6.99 -4.97
N ALA A 25 16.97 -8.27 -4.95
CA ALA A 25 17.19 -9.06 -6.16
C ALA A 25 15.91 -9.26 -6.99
N LEU A 26 14.72 -9.19 -6.37
CA LEU A 26 13.43 -9.15 -7.07
C LEU A 26 13.12 -7.79 -7.71
N GLY A 27 14.06 -6.84 -7.69
CA GLY A 27 13.90 -5.51 -8.28
C GLY A 27 12.97 -4.60 -7.47
N ARG A 28 12.81 -4.85 -6.17
CA ARG A 28 12.03 -3.98 -5.28
C ARG A 28 12.94 -2.99 -4.57
N ASP A 29 12.44 -1.77 -4.45
CA ASP A 29 13.10 -0.69 -3.73
C ASP A 29 13.28 -1.01 -2.24
N ASP A 30 14.30 -0.44 -1.64
CA ASP A 30 14.67 -0.62 -0.24
C ASP A 30 13.54 -0.18 0.71
N GLU A 31 12.76 0.85 0.36
CA GLU A 31 11.59 1.26 1.14
C GLU A 31 10.52 0.17 1.19
N LEU A 32 10.25 -0.48 0.06
CA LEU A 32 9.29 -1.58 -0.01
C LEU A 32 9.84 -2.85 0.66
N ALA A 33 11.16 -3.08 0.58
CA ALA A 33 11.80 -4.24 1.18
C ALA A 33 11.69 -4.25 2.71
N ARG A 34 11.75 -3.06 3.34
CA ARG A 34 11.59 -2.88 4.80
C ARG A 34 10.20 -3.26 5.31
N GLY A 35 9.17 -3.16 4.47
CA GLY A 35 7.78 -3.49 4.82
C GLY A 35 7.39 -4.96 4.59
N SER A 36 8.36 -5.84 4.33
CA SER A 36 8.08 -7.24 3.98
C SER A 36 7.70 -8.09 5.20
N ILE A 37 6.70 -8.96 5.02
CA ILE A 37 6.25 -9.94 6.03
C ILE A 37 6.25 -11.32 5.38
N ARG A 38 6.77 -12.32 6.11
CA ARG A 38 6.81 -13.73 5.69
C ARG A 38 5.91 -14.57 6.61
N PHE A 39 4.90 -15.18 6.00
CA PHE A 39 4.12 -16.25 6.61
C PHE A 39 4.78 -17.60 6.29
N SER A 40 4.83 -18.49 7.28
CA SER A 40 5.40 -19.84 7.11
C SER A 40 4.43 -20.82 7.72
N PHE A 41 3.79 -21.61 6.87
CA PHE A 41 2.82 -22.63 7.27
C PHE A 41 3.53 -23.98 7.43
N GLY A 42 3.06 -24.76 8.40
CA GLY A 42 3.49 -26.13 8.66
C GLY A 42 2.29 -27.07 8.66
N LYS A 43 2.56 -28.37 8.84
CA LYS A 43 1.54 -29.44 8.80
C LYS A 43 0.37 -29.27 9.78
N ASP A 44 0.56 -28.51 10.83
CA ASP A 44 -0.43 -28.32 11.90
C ASP A 44 -1.30 -27.06 11.67
N ASN A 45 -1.10 -26.33 10.56
CA ASN A 45 -1.93 -25.16 10.24
C ASN A 45 -3.22 -25.63 9.58
N THR A 46 -4.33 -24.96 9.87
CA THR A 46 -5.64 -25.26 9.28
C THR A 46 -6.12 -24.15 8.35
N ASP A 47 -7.05 -24.48 7.44
CA ASP A 47 -7.62 -23.51 6.51
C ASP A 47 -8.39 -22.41 7.26
N GLU A 48 -9.01 -22.74 8.40
CA GLU A 48 -9.72 -21.77 9.24
C GLU A 48 -8.77 -20.74 9.87
N GLU A 49 -7.54 -21.14 10.21
CA GLU A 49 -6.51 -20.21 10.70
C GLU A 49 -6.07 -19.25 9.59
N VAL A 50 -5.97 -19.73 8.34
CA VAL A 50 -5.67 -18.91 7.17
C VAL A 50 -6.80 -17.90 6.92
N ASP A 51 -8.06 -18.35 6.98
CA ASP A 51 -9.22 -17.48 6.83
C ASP A 51 -9.24 -16.38 7.90
N TYR A 52 -8.95 -16.74 9.16
CA TYR A 52 -8.83 -15.77 10.24
C TYR A 52 -7.72 -14.74 9.98
N VAL A 53 -6.55 -15.17 9.48
CA VAL A 53 -5.47 -14.25 9.07
C VAL A 53 -5.96 -13.30 7.97
N LEU A 54 -6.71 -13.78 6.98
CA LEU A 54 -7.24 -12.96 5.89
C LEU A 54 -8.29 -11.96 6.34
N GLU A 55 -9.03 -12.23 7.42
CA GLU A 55 -9.96 -11.26 8.01
C GLU A 55 -9.25 -10.15 8.78
N VAL A 56 -8.19 -10.51 9.52
CA VAL A 56 -7.50 -9.60 10.45
C VAL A 56 -6.43 -8.76 9.75
N LEU A 57 -5.64 -9.37 8.85
CA LEU A 57 -4.48 -8.74 8.23
C LEU A 57 -4.82 -7.44 7.47
N PRO A 58 -5.89 -7.37 6.65
CA PRO A 58 -6.25 -6.14 5.94
C PRO A 58 -6.54 -4.98 6.89
N ARG A 59 -7.23 -5.25 8.01
CA ARG A 59 -7.55 -4.24 9.03
C ARG A 59 -6.29 -3.70 9.69
N ALA A 60 -5.34 -4.59 10.01
CA ALA A 60 -4.05 -4.18 10.56
C ALA A 60 -3.25 -3.31 9.56
N VAL A 61 -3.18 -3.73 8.29
CA VAL A 61 -2.50 -2.98 7.22
C VAL A 61 -3.14 -1.61 7.01
N GLU A 62 -4.47 -1.52 6.99
CA GLU A 62 -5.18 -0.26 6.83
C GLU A 62 -4.87 0.71 7.97
N ASN A 63 -4.87 0.23 9.22
CA ASN A 63 -4.53 1.04 10.38
C ASN A 63 -3.10 1.57 10.30
N LEU A 64 -2.13 0.74 9.93
CA LEU A 64 -0.73 1.17 9.74
C LEU A 64 -0.58 2.21 8.62
N ARG A 65 -1.33 2.04 7.52
CA ARG A 65 -1.33 2.98 6.39
C ARG A 65 -1.97 4.33 6.74
N LYS A 66 -3.01 4.35 7.58
CA LYS A 66 -3.64 5.59 8.08
C LYS A 66 -2.66 6.43 8.91
N LEU A 67 -1.77 5.77 9.66
CA LEU A 67 -0.79 6.43 10.52
C LEU A 67 0.48 6.84 9.76
N SER A 68 0.75 6.26 8.58
CA SER A 68 1.99 6.50 7.83
C SER A 68 1.89 7.75 6.94
N PRO A 69 2.69 8.80 7.20
CA PRO A 69 2.75 9.97 6.31
C PRO A 69 3.36 9.62 4.94
N LEU A 70 4.24 8.62 4.90
CA LEU A 70 4.90 8.17 3.67
C LEU A 70 3.90 7.52 2.72
N TYR A 71 2.94 6.76 3.25
CA TYR A 71 1.88 6.15 2.43
C TYR A 71 1.02 7.23 1.76
N GLN A 72 0.65 8.29 2.49
CA GLN A 72 -0.14 9.39 1.94
C GLN A 72 0.60 10.14 0.82
N ARG A 73 1.91 10.39 1.00
CA ARG A 73 2.76 11.03 -0.01
C ARG A 73 2.89 10.15 -1.26
N ALA A 74 3.18 8.87 -1.09
CA ALA A 74 3.29 7.92 -2.19
C ALA A 74 1.98 7.75 -2.97
N MET A 75 0.82 7.76 -2.29
CA MET A 75 -0.48 7.73 -2.95
C MET A 75 -0.79 9.04 -3.69
N ALA A 76 -0.43 10.20 -3.13
CA ALA A 76 -0.61 11.49 -3.80
C ALA A 76 0.28 11.62 -5.06
N GLU A 77 1.53 11.15 -5.00
CA GLU A 77 2.43 11.11 -6.16
C GLU A 77 1.93 10.13 -7.22
N ARG A 78 1.46 8.94 -6.83
CA ARG A 78 0.87 7.97 -7.78
C ARG A 78 -0.41 8.48 -8.43
N ALA A 79 -1.27 9.18 -7.68
CA ALA A 79 -2.48 9.80 -8.24
C ALA A 79 -2.16 10.88 -9.28
N CYS A 80 -0.99 11.51 -9.18
CA CYS A 80 -0.49 12.45 -10.18
C CYS A 80 0.21 11.75 -11.35
N ALA A 81 0.82 10.58 -11.12
CA ALA A 81 1.64 9.86 -12.11
C ALA A 81 0.89 8.79 -12.95
N THR A 82 -0.36 8.43 -12.61
CA THR A 82 -1.16 7.50 -13.43
C THR A 82 -2.06 8.23 -14.41
N GLU A 83 -1.58 8.41 -15.65
CA GLU A 83 -2.47 8.36 -16.83
C GLU A 83 -3.18 6.99 -16.85
N PRO A 84 -4.49 6.91 -17.17
CA PRO A 84 -5.31 5.74 -16.88
C PRO A 84 -5.05 4.61 -17.88
N ALA A 85 -4.50 3.49 -17.40
CA ALA A 85 -4.50 2.23 -18.15
C ALA A 85 -5.91 1.60 -18.09
N ASN A 86 -6.73 1.99 -19.07
CA ASN A 86 -7.80 1.20 -19.71
C ASN A 86 -8.67 0.30 -18.80
N GLU A 87 -9.75 0.87 -18.28
CA GLU A 87 -11.01 0.13 -18.12
C GLU A 87 -12.07 0.76 -19.02
N GLY A 88 -12.26 0.14 -20.19
CA GLY A 88 -13.41 0.41 -21.03
C GLY A 88 -14.70 0.04 -20.33
N LYS A 89 -15.50 1.04 -19.95
CA LYS A 89 -16.96 0.96 -20.11
C LYS A 89 -17.58 2.35 -20.22
N ALA A 90 -18.23 2.54 -21.36
CA ALA A 90 -18.99 3.70 -21.75
C ALA A 90 -20.18 4.01 -20.81
N LYS A 91 -20.38 5.31 -20.57
CA LYS A 91 -21.63 6.09 -20.41
C LYS A 91 -21.19 7.42 -19.77
N GLY A 92 -21.32 8.61 -20.34
CA GLY A 92 -22.35 9.13 -21.22
C GLY A 92 -23.03 10.31 -20.51
N LYS A 93 -22.88 11.53 -21.07
CA LYS A 93 -23.52 12.82 -20.72
C LYS A 93 -22.89 13.52 -19.48
N SER A 94 -22.65 14.82 -19.44
CA SER A 94 -23.09 15.95 -20.27
C SER A 94 -22.04 17.06 -20.17
N GLN A 95 -21.58 17.56 -21.31
CA GLN A 95 -21.00 18.90 -21.41
C GLN A 95 -22.06 19.92 -20.99
N LYS A 96 -21.66 20.97 -20.28
CA LYS A 96 -22.06 22.37 -20.55
C LYS A 96 -21.36 23.33 -19.58
N SER A 97 -20.47 24.15 -20.15
CA SER A 97 -20.34 25.62 -19.96
C SER A 97 -20.06 26.14 -18.53
N LYS A 98 -19.18 27.10 -18.27
CA LYS A 98 -18.89 28.31 -19.05
C LYS A 98 -17.68 28.99 -18.40
N VAL A 99 -16.68 29.30 -19.21
CA VAL A 99 -15.59 30.25 -18.88
C VAL A 99 -16.17 31.67 -18.76
N ARG A 100 -15.87 32.39 -17.66
CA ARG A 100 -15.58 33.85 -17.61
C ARG A 100 -15.50 34.34 -16.15
N THR A 101 -14.34 34.75 -15.65
CA THR A 101 -13.77 36.12 -15.64
C THR A 101 -14.43 37.10 -14.67
N ARG A 102 -13.65 37.57 -13.67
CA ARG A 102 -13.47 38.97 -13.18
C ARG A 102 -12.73 38.90 -11.85
N LEU A 103 -11.44 39.26 -11.76
CA LEU A 103 -10.90 40.60 -11.51
C LEU A 103 -11.80 41.50 -10.63
N ALA A 104 -11.47 41.59 -9.33
CA ALA A 104 -11.69 42.68 -8.37
C ALA A 104 -11.46 42.08 -6.95
N GLY A 105 -10.71 42.65 -6.02
CA GLY A 105 -9.99 43.93 -5.97
C GLY A 105 -9.05 43.91 -4.76
N VAL A 106 -7.99 44.69 -4.88
CA VAL A 106 -7.12 45.09 -3.77
C VAL A 106 -7.87 46.14 -2.95
N ASN A 107 -7.88 45.98 -1.64
CA ASN A 107 -7.87 47.06 -0.65
C ASN A 107 -7.00 46.58 0.51
#